data_AF-A0A9X1QAK7-F1
#
_entry.id   AF-A0A9X1QAK7-F1
#
_cell.length_a   1.000
_cell.length_b   1.000
_cell.length_c   1.000
_cell.angle_alpha   90.00
_cell.angle_beta   90.00
_cell.angle_gamma   90.00
#
_symmetry.space_group_name_H-M   'P 1'
#
loop_
_entity.id
_entity.type
_entity.pdbx_description
1 polymer ?
#
loop_
_entity_poly.entity_id
_entity_poly.type
_entity_poly.pdbx_seq_one_letter_code
_entity_poly.pdbx_strand_id
1 'polypeptide(L)'
;MHRTTPPRPYDAAAIVPDLAPLARTATRLHPRPGSPTPRDSSIGGPLLWPADEPWPRCEGPHEPDGRHIPTPDDVRMLRRLRAAAAGRALTPQEQDQRERARAGHAWPEPGEPVAMLPVAQLYAAEVPGLHPPHGADLLQLLWCPFDHPGQAEPATRLHWRTADAIAKPLQEPAPQPPTVQYEG
;
A
#
# COMPACT_ATOMS: atom_id res chain seq x y z
N MET A 1 24.49 -7.21 -1.22
CA MET A 1 24.68 -5.97 -2.00
C MET A 1 23.91 -4.84 -1.31
N HIS A 2 24.60 -3.79 -0.86
CA HIS A 2 23.97 -2.56 -0.39
C HIS A 2 23.37 -1.86 -1.61
N ARG A 3 22.04 -1.77 -1.70
CA ARG A 3 21.41 -0.99 -2.78
C ARG A 3 21.61 0.48 -2.46
N THR A 4 22.52 1.13 -3.16
CA THR A 4 22.67 2.59 -3.09
C THR A 4 21.85 3.24 -4.20
N THR A 5 21.30 4.41 -3.90
CA THR A 5 20.76 5.27 -4.94
C THR A 5 21.92 5.89 -5.70
N PRO A 6 22.04 5.71 -7.03
CA PRO A 6 23.02 6.42 -7.82
C PRO A 6 22.78 7.95 -7.72
N PRO A 7 23.81 8.78 -7.91
CA PRO A 7 23.64 10.23 -7.90
C PRO A 7 22.58 10.64 -8.94
N ARG A 8 21.88 11.74 -8.63
CA ARG A 8 20.84 12.27 -9.54
C ARG A 8 21.49 12.57 -10.90
N PRO A 9 20.99 11.99 -12.00
CA PRO A 9 21.60 12.16 -13.32
C PRO A 9 21.44 13.59 -13.85
N TYR A 10 20.47 14.35 -13.33
CA TYR A 10 20.17 15.72 -13.73
C TYR A 10 19.92 16.59 -12.50
N ASP A 11 20.32 17.85 -12.61
CA ASP A 11 19.85 18.90 -11.71
C ASP A 11 18.52 19.46 -12.24
N ALA A 12 17.42 18.97 -11.66
CA ALA A 12 16.08 19.40 -12.07
C ALA A 12 15.86 20.91 -11.90
N ALA A 13 16.50 21.54 -10.91
CA ALA A 13 16.37 22.98 -10.68
C ALA A 13 17.18 23.81 -11.69
N ALA A 14 18.26 23.26 -12.26
CA ALA A 14 18.97 23.91 -13.36
C ALA A 14 18.15 23.90 -14.67
N ILE A 15 17.34 22.86 -14.89
CA ILE A 15 16.49 22.71 -16.08
C ILE A 15 15.18 23.52 -15.93
N VAL A 16 14.58 23.47 -14.74
CA VAL A 16 13.33 24.17 -14.42
C VAL A 16 13.53 24.96 -13.11
N PRO A 17 14.03 26.21 -13.19
CA PRO A 17 14.37 27.02 -12.02
C PRO A 17 13.24 27.22 -11.01
N ASP A 18 11.99 27.26 -11.47
CA ASP A 18 10.81 27.40 -10.62
C ASP A 18 10.61 26.23 -9.64
N LEU A 19 11.28 25.08 -9.86
CA LEU A 19 11.25 23.95 -8.93
C LEU A 19 12.18 24.13 -7.72
N ALA A 20 13.17 25.01 -7.78
CA ALA A 20 14.13 25.22 -6.70
C ALA A 20 13.47 25.53 -5.32
N PRO A 21 12.50 26.46 -5.20
CA PRO A 21 11.83 26.74 -3.92
C PRO A 21 10.93 25.59 -3.44
N LEU A 22 10.56 24.66 -4.33
CA LEU A 22 9.73 23.49 -4.01
C LEU A 22 10.56 22.32 -3.48
N ALA A 23 11.89 22.42 -3.46
CA ALA A 23 12.76 21.36 -2.98
C ALA A 23 12.43 20.98 -1.53
N ARG A 24 12.35 19.67 -1.28
CA ARG A 24 12.17 19.09 0.06
C ARG A 24 13.17 17.96 0.26
N THR A 25 13.62 17.78 1.50
CA THR A 25 14.40 16.61 1.89
C THR A 25 13.49 15.40 1.94
N ALA A 26 13.91 14.30 1.31
CA ALA A 26 13.18 13.04 1.30
C ALA A 26 14.15 11.86 1.48
N THR A 27 13.66 10.80 2.12
CA THR A 27 14.41 9.57 2.34
C THR A 27 13.97 8.52 1.35
N ARG A 28 14.93 7.99 0.58
CA ARG A 28 14.68 6.92 -0.38
C ARG A 28 14.87 5.57 0.31
N LEU A 29 13.77 4.82 0.43
CA LEU A 29 13.78 3.47 0.96
C LEU A 29 14.12 2.45 -0.14
N HIS A 30 14.85 1.40 0.23
CA HIS A 30 15.23 0.30 -0.65
C HIS A 30 14.67 -1.03 -0.11
N PRO A 31 13.34 -1.24 -0.18
CA PRO A 31 12.71 -2.45 0.32
C PRO A 31 13.24 -3.70 -0.41
N ARG A 32 13.24 -4.83 0.31
CA ARG A 32 13.64 -6.14 -0.22
C ARG A 32 12.47 -7.11 -0.04
N PRO A 33 12.25 -8.05 -0.98
CA PRO A 33 11.33 -9.16 -0.75
C PRO A 33 11.68 -9.89 0.55
N GLY A 34 10.67 -10.24 1.33
CA GLY A 34 10.83 -10.92 2.61
C GLY A 34 9.47 -11.26 3.23
N SER A 35 9.52 -11.82 4.44
CA SER A 35 8.34 -12.17 5.24
C SER A 35 8.38 -11.39 6.56
N PRO A 36 8.10 -10.07 6.51
CA PRO A 36 8.18 -9.22 7.70
C PRO A 36 7.11 -9.59 8.72
N THR A 37 7.43 -9.36 9.99
CA THR A 37 6.50 -9.42 11.11
C THR A 37 5.94 -8.02 11.40
N PRO A 38 4.91 -7.90 12.26
CA PRO A 38 4.46 -6.60 12.73
C PRO A 38 5.52 -5.82 13.51
N ARG A 39 6.65 -6.41 13.87
CA ARG A 39 7.74 -5.72 14.59
C ARG A 39 8.85 -5.20 13.67
N ASP A 40 8.68 -5.35 12.36
CA ASP A 40 9.61 -4.89 11.34
C ASP A 40 9.03 -3.69 10.57
N SER A 41 9.89 -2.80 10.07
CA SER A 41 9.46 -1.90 8.99
C SER A 41 9.21 -2.69 7.71
N SER A 42 8.07 -2.44 7.07
CA SER A 42 7.69 -3.15 5.86
C SER A 42 6.77 -2.33 4.96
N ILE A 43 6.72 -2.73 3.69
CA ILE A 43 5.74 -2.25 2.71
C ILE A 43 4.91 -3.48 2.31
N GLY A 44 3.59 -3.39 2.46
CA GLY A 44 2.66 -4.50 2.24
C GLY A 44 2.77 -5.64 3.26
N GLY A 45 3.50 -5.46 4.35
CA GLY A 45 3.57 -6.38 5.47
C GLY A 45 2.46 -6.14 6.50
N PRO A 46 2.37 -7.00 7.54
CA PRO A 46 1.38 -6.83 8.58
C PRO A 46 1.67 -5.57 9.43
N LEU A 47 0.62 -4.91 9.91
CA LEU A 47 0.73 -3.79 10.84
C LEU A 47 0.69 -4.28 12.29
N LEU A 48 1.46 -3.64 13.17
CA LEU A 48 1.30 -3.72 14.61
C LEU A 48 0.06 -2.94 15.04
N TRP A 49 -1.12 -3.50 14.77
CA TRP A 49 -2.38 -2.85 15.06
C TRP A 49 -2.91 -3.26 16.44
N PRO A 50 -3.41 -2.36 17.30
CA PRO A 50 -4.04 -2.74 18.56
C PRO A 50 -5.33 -3.54 18.33
N ALA A 51 -5.52 -4.65 19.05
CA ALA A 51 -6.69 -5.52 18.88
C ALA A 51 -8.01 -4.85 19.30
N ASP A 52 -7.95 -3.85 20.16
CA ASP A 52 -9.09 -3.08 20.68
C ASP A 52 -9.43 -1.85 19.84
N GLU A 53 -8.61 -1.53 18.84
CA GLU A 53 -8.85 -0.39 17.95
C GLU A 53 -9.51 -0.86 16.64
N PRO A 54 -10.65 -0.27 16.24
CA PRO A 54 -11.31 -0.65 14.99
C PRO A 54 -10.39 -0.37 13.79
N TRP A 55 -10.39 -1.29 12.82
CA TRP A 55 -9.64 -1.09 11.59
C TRP A 55 -10.19 0.11 10.79
N PRO A 56 -9.32 0.98 10.23
CA PRO A 56 -9.78 2.13 9.47
C PRO A 56 -10.60 1.75 8.25
N ARG A 57 -11.72 2.45 8.05
CA ARG A 57 -12.57 2.32 6.87
C ARG A 57 -12.64 3.65 6.14
N CYS A 58 -12.64 3.59 4.81
CA CYS A 58 -12.90 4.75 3.97
C CYS A 58 -14.41 4.89 3.76
N GLU A 59 -14.94 6.06 4.08
CA GLU A 59 -16.37 6.40 3.93
C GLU A 59 -16.61 7.29 2.69
N GLY A 60 -15.57 7.51 1.86
CA GLY A 60 -15.67 8.31 0.65
C GLY A 60 -16.56 7.65 -0.41
N PRO A 61 -17.03 8.42 -1.41
CA PRO A 61 -17.79 7.87 -2.53
C PRO A 61 -16.89 6.94 -3.36
N HIS A 62 -17.36 5.71 -3.60
CA HIS A 62 -16.73 4.68 -4.44
C HIS A 62 -17.59 4.48 -5.68
N GLU A 63 -17.37 5.27 -6.73
CA GLU A 63 -18.20 5.25 -7.92
C GLU A 63 -17.65 4.30 -8.99
N PRO A 64 -18.49 3.45 -9.61
CA PRO A 64 -18.05 2.60 -10.72
C PRO A 64 -17.50 3.42 -11.88
N ASP A 65 -16.29 3.09 -12.32
CA ASP A 65 -15.61 3.76 -13.44
C ASP A 65 -15.66 2.97 -14.77
N GLY A 66 -16.48 1.91 -14.80
CA GLY A 66 -16.61 1.01 -15.94
C GLY A 66 -15.50 -0.05 -16.06
N ARG A 67 -14.55 -0.11 -15.12
CA ARG A 67 -13.55 -1.18 -15.06
C ARG A 67 -14.08 -2.42 -14.35
N HIS A 68 -13.54 -3.56 -14.73
CA HIS A 68 -13.61 -4.77 -13.93
C HIS A 68 -12.72 -4.60 -12.71
N ILE A 69 -13.26 -4.88 -11.53
CA ILE A 69 -12.51 -4.81 -10.28
C ILE A 69 -12.22 -6.22 -9.74
N PRO A 70 -10.96 -6.54 -9.43
CA PRO A 70 -10.59 -7.82 -8.81
C PRO A 70 -10.84 -7.85 -7.31
N THR A 71 -10.88 -9.05 -6.72
CA THR A 71 -10.68 -9.21 -5.27
C THR A 71 -9.18 -9.10 -4.92
N PRO A 72 -8.80 -8.84 -3.66
CA PRO A 72 -7.40 -8.94 -3.25
C PRO A 72 -6.75 -10.30 -3.55
N ASP A 73 -7.52 -11.40 -3.53
CA ASP A 73 -7.01 -12.73 -3.86
C ASP A 73 -6.75 -12.92 -5.35
N ASP A 74 -7.61 -12.37 -6.22
CA ASP A 74 -7.36 -12.34 -7.66
C ASP A 74 -6.06 -11.60 -7.96
N VAL A 75 -5.85 -10.44 -7.33
CA VAL A 75 -4.61 -9.67 -7.47
C VAL A 75 -3.39 -10.48 -7.04
N ARG A 76 -3.45 -11.14 -5.87
CA ARG A 76 -2.36 -12.00 -5.39
C ARG A 76 -2.10 -13.17 -6.34
N MET A 77 -3.16 -13.80 -6.85
CA MET A 77 -3.05 -14.89 -7.82
C MET A 77 -2.38 -14.39 -9.10
N LEU A 78 -2.82 -13.25 -9.65
CA LEU A 78 -2.32 -12.70 -10.91
C LEU A 78 -0.83 -12.39 -10.81
N ARG A 79 -0.39 -11.86 -9.66
CA ARG A 79 1.02 -11.64 -9.35
C ARG A 79 1.81 -12.94 -9.29
N ARG A 80 1.28 -13.99 -8.67
CA ARG A 80 1.93 -15.33 -8.62
C ARG A 80 2.07 -15.92 -10.02
N LEU A 81 1.02 -15.88 -10.84
CA LEU A 81 1.09 -16.34 -12.23
C LEU A 81 2.13 -15.57 -13.03
N ARG A 82 2.14 -14.24 -12.93
CA ARG A 82 3.12 -13.40 -13.64
C ARG A 82 4.56 -13.74 -13.21
N ALA A 83 4.78 -13.93 -11.91
CA ALA A 83 6.09 -14.31 -11.38
C ALA A 83 6.51 -15.72 -11.85
N ALA A 84 5.61 -16.70 -11.80
CA ALA A 84 5.86 -18.08 -12.21
C ALA A 84 6.06 -18.21 -13.74
N ALA A 85 5.41 -17.35 -14.52
CA ALA A 85 5.63 -17.29 -15.95
C ALA A 85 7.03 -16.78 -16.30
N ALA A 86 7.57 -15.84 -15.50
CA ALA A 86 8.90 -15.26 -15.73
C ALA A 86 9.12 -14.78 -17.18
N GLY A 87 8.07 -14.22 -17.81
CA GLY A 87 8.09 -13.73 -19.19
C GLY A 87 7.74 -14.75 -20.27
N ARG A 88 7.54 -16.03 -19.92
CA ARG A 88 7.03 -17.03 -20.87
C ARG A 88 5.55 -16.81 -21.18
N ALA A 89 5.09 -17.38 -22.29
CA ALA A 89 3.66 -17.44 -22.59
C ALA A 89 2.91 -18.28 -21.54
N LEU A 90 1.74 -17.79 -21.11
CA LEU A 90 0.87 -18.54 -20.20
C LEU A 90 0.37 -19.81 -20.87
N THR A 91 0.35 -20.90 -20.14
CA THR A 91 -0.34 -22.14 -20.55
C THR A 91 -1.84 -21.89 -20.64
N PRO A 92 -2.61 -22.72 -21.38
CA PRO A 92 -4.07 -22.59 -21.45
C PRO A 92 -4.72 -22.54 -20.06
N GLN A 93 -4.28 -23.39 -19.13
CA GLN A 93 -4.78 -23.39 -17.75
C GLN A 93 -4.53 -22.06 -17.02
N GLU A 94 -3.36 -21.46 -17.19
CA GLU A 94 -3.02 -20.17 -16.58
C GLU A 94 -3.77 -19.00 -17.25
N GLN A 95 -4.07 -19.12 -18.55
CA GLN A 95 -4.92 -18.17 -19.26
C GLN A 95 -6.35 -18.21 -18.71
N ASP A 96 -6.93 -19.39 -18.57
CA ASP A 96 -8.26 -19.57 -17.97
C ASP A 96 -8.32 -19.01 -16.55
N GLN A 97 -7.29 -19.26 -15.73
CA GLN A 97 -7.20 -18.70 -14.38
C GLN A 97 -7.17 -17.17 -14.39
N ARG A 98 -6.35 -16.58 -15.28
CA ARG A 98 -6.27 -15.12 -15.45
C ARG A 98 -7.60 -14.54 -15.91
N GLU A 99 -8.28 -15.18 -16.84
CA GLU A 99 -9.57 -14.73 -17.37
C GLU A 99 -10.66 -14.77 -16.31
N ARG A 100 -10.70 -15.82 -15.48
CA ARG A 100 -11.62 -15.91 -14.33
C ARG A 100 -11.38 -14.79 -13.32
N ALA A 101 -10.13 -14.52 -12.97
CA ALA A 101 -9.75 -13.42 -12.08
C ALA A 101 -10.15 -12.05 -12.64
N ARG A 102 -10.22 -11.92 -13.97
CA ARG A 102 -10.57 -10.69 -14.70
C ARG A 102 -12.05 -10.57 -15.07
N ALA A 103 -12.86 -11.58 -14.78
CA ALA A 103 -14.31 -11.52 -15.04
C ALA A 103 -14.98 -10.36 -14.28
N GLY A 104 -14.31 -9.81 -13.27
CA GLY A 104 -14.74 -8.65 -12.50
C GLY A 104 -15.74 -9.02 -11.41
N HIS A 105 -15.71 -8.25 -10.33
CA HIS A 105 -16.59 -8.43 -9.18
C HIS A 105 -17.48 -7.20 -8.99
N ALA A 106 -18.49 -7.32 -8.13
CA ALA A 106 -19.39 -6.22 -7.81
C ALA A 106 -18.64 -5.08 -7.10
N TRP A 107 -18.95 -3.85 -7.51
CA TRP A 107 -18.51 -2.64 -6.82
C TRP A 107 -19.15 -2.56 -5.43
N PRO A 108 -18.48 -1.92 -4.45
CA PRO A 108 -19.09 -1.60 -3.17
C PRO A 108 -20.39 -0.83 -3.38
N GLU A 109 -21.38 -1.05 -2.51
CA GLU A 109 -22.62 -0.28 -2.59
C GLU A 109 -22.35 1.21 -2.32
N PRO A 110 -23.10 2.14 -2.93
CA PRO A 110 -22.94 3.57 -2.67
C PRO A 110 -23.02 3.90 -1.18
N GLY A 111 -21.94 4.49 -0.63
CA GLY A 111 -21.84 4.86 0.78
C GLY A 111 -21.42 3.72 1.72
N GLU A 112 -21.16 2.51 1.20
CA GLU A 112 -20.62 1.41 1.99
C GLU A 112 -19.15 1.68 2.37
N PRO A 113 -18.80 1.67 3.67
CA PRO A 113 -17.42 1.88 4.09
C PRO A 113 -16.51 0.71 3.71
N VAL A 114 -15.40 1.01 3.05
CA VAL A 114 -14.43 0.00 2.59
C VAL A 114 -13.24 -0.08 3.54
N ALA A 115 -12.82 -1.30 3.91
CA ALA A 115 -11.62 -1.50 4.72
C ALA A 115 -10.37 -0.95 4.00
N MET A 116 -9.61 -0.09 4.68
CA MET A 116 -8.39 0.48 4.09
C MET A 116 -7.27 -0.56 4.02
N LEU A 117 -6.48 -0.53 2.95
CA LEU A 117 -5.36 -1.44 2.77
C LEU A 117 -4.15 -0.99 3.60
N PRO A 118 -3.45 -1.90 4.29
CA PRO A 118 -2.17 -1.59 4.91
C PRO A 118 -1.11 -1.42 3.82
N VAL A 119 -0.48 -0.24 3.75
CA VAL A 119 0.52 0.08 2.72
C VAL A 119 1.92 -0.04 3.29
N ALA A 120 2.18 0.58 4.44
CA ALA A 120 3.49 0.54 5.05
C ALA A 120 3.41 0.67 6.58
N GLN A 121 4.41 0.09 7.23
CA GLN A 121 4.75 0.34 8.61
C GLN A 121 6.23 0.69 8.68
N LEU A 122 6.58 1.77 9.37
CA LEU A 122 7.94 2.28 9.44
C LEU A 122 8.28 2.65 10.88
N TYR A 123 9.29 1.98 11.43
CA TYR A 123 9.92 2.37 12.67
C TYR A 123 10.84 3.58 12.43
N ALA A 124 10.70 4.61 13.26
CA ALA A 124 11.44 5.86 13.10
C ALA A 124 12.96 5.65 13.14
N ALA A 125 13.43 4.70 13.96
CA ALA A 125 14.84 4.32 14.04
C ALA A 125 15.42 3.81 12.72
N GLU A 126 14.58 3.30 11.81
CA GLU A 126 14.99 2.69 10.54
C GLU A 126 14.84 3.65 9.35
N VAL A 127 14.26 4.84 9.56
CA VAL A 127 14.03 5.83 8.50
C VAL A 127 14.72 7.15 8.84
N PRO A 128 15.93 7.41 8.29
CA PRO A 128 16.61 8.68 8.48
C PRO A 128 15.72 9.87 8.12
N GLY A 129 15.73 10.92 8.95
CA GLY A 129 14.95 12.14 8.71
C GLY A 129 13.44 12.00 8.88
N LEU A 130 12.94 10.87 9.36
CA LEU A 130 11.56 10.76 9.81
C LEU A 130 11.43 11.42 11.18
N HIS A 131 10.57 12.44 11.29
CA HIS A 131 10.36 13.20 12.52
C HIS A 131 9.00 12.85 13.11
N PRO A 132 8.91 11.85 14.00
CA PRO A 132 7.64 11.46 14.59
C PRO A 132 7.09 12.55 15.51
N PRO A 133 5.77 12.79 15.51
CA PRO A 133 5.13 13.69 16.45
C PRO A 133 5.01 13.03 17.83
N HIS A 134 4.98 13.85 18.88
CA HIS A 134 4.61 13.44 20.25
C HIS A 134 5.39 12.23 20.82
N GLY A 135 6.64 12.02 20.41
CA GLY A 135 7.46 10.90 20.89
C GLY A 135 7.04 9.52 20.36
N ALA A 136 6.21 9.46 19.31
CA ALA A 136 5.94 8.23 18.59
C ALA A 136 7.25 7.64 18.01
N ASP A 137 7.28 6.34 17.82
CA ASP A 137 8.41 5.62 17.21
C ASP A 137 7.98 4.77 16.01
N LEU A 138 6.68 4.74 15.71
CA LEU A 138 6.07 3.94 14.67
C LEU A 138 5.11 4.78 13.82
N LEU A 139 5.31 4.75 12.51
CA LEU A 139 4.37 5.26 11.52
C LEU A 139 3.68 4.09 10.82
N GLN A 140 2.36 4.15 10.72
CA GLN A 140 1.54 3.24 9.93
C GLN A 140 0.76 4.01 8.87
N LEU A 141 0.78 3.49 7.66
CA LEU A 141 0.19 4.08 6.46
C LEU A 141 -0.86 3.12 5.90
N LEU A 142 -2.10 3.59 5.79
CA LEU A 142 -3.20 2.85 5.17
C LEU A 142 -3.86 3.69 4.09
N TRP A 143 -4.20 3.10 2.94
CA TRP A 143 -4.84 3.80 1.82
C TRP A 143 -6.15 3.14 1.40
N CYS A 144 -7.08 3.95 0.87
CA CYS A 144 -8.27 3.45 0.22
C CYS A 144 -7.87 2.68 -1.06
N PRO A 145 -8.47 1.50 -1.32
CA PRO A 145 -8.21 0.74 -2.56
C PRO A 145 -8.95 1.28 -3.79
N PHE A 146 -9.69 2.38 -3.65
CA PHE A 146 -10.47 3.02 -4.69
C PHE A 146 -10.06 4.49 -4.85
N ASP A 147 -10.10 4.96 -6.08
CA ASP A 147 -10.04 6.37 -6.44
C ASP A 147 -11.34 7.06 -6.03
N HIS A 148 -11.22 8.35 -5.74
CA HIS A 148 -12.34 9.19 -5.37
C HIS A 148 -12.50 10.32 -6.39
N PRO A 149 -13.72 10.62 -6.85
CA PRO A 149 -13.97 11.72 -7.78
C PRO A 149 -13.36 13.04 -7.29
N GLY A 150 -12.58 13.69 -8.15
CA GLY A 150 -11.92 14.96 -7.84
C GLY A 150 -10.66 14.85 -6.98
N GLN A 151 -10.21 13.64 -6.63
CA GLN A 151 -8.94 13.40 -5.94
C GLN A 151 -7.96 12.71 -6.90
N ALA A 152 -6.71 13.18 -6.93
CA ALA A 152 -5.66 12.57 -7.75
C ALA A 152 -4.85 11.53 -6.96
N GLU A 153 -4.91 11.61 -5.64
CA GLU A 153 -4.27 10.75 -4.68
C GLU A 153 -5.29 9.83 -3.99
N PRO A 154 -4.87 8.62 -3.58
CA PRO A 154 -5.73 7.76 -2.78
C PRO A 154 -6.01 8.42 -1.42
N ALA A 155 -7.22 8.23 -0.88
CA ALA A 155 -7.50 8.67 0.48
C ALA A 155 -6.59 7.93 1.47
N THR A 156 -5.84 8.70 2.29
CA THR A 156 -4.79 8.16 3.16
C THR A 156 -5.13 8.34 4.64
N ARG A 157 -4.73 7.38 5.47
CA ARG A 157 -4.70 7.49 6.93
C ARG A 157 -3.29 7.22 7.44
N LEU A 158 -2.82 8.12 8.28
CA LEU A 158 -1.55 8.02 9.00
C LEU A 158 -1.84 7.80 10.47
N HIS A 159 -1.23 6.77 11.05
CA HIS A 159 -1.27 6.53 12.49
C HIS A 159 0.15 6.59 13.04
N TRP A 160 0.38 7.55 13.93
CA TRP A 160 1.62 7.66 14.70
C TRP A 160 1.41 7.01 16.06
N ARG A 161 2.30 6.09 16.43
CA ARG A 161 2.16 5.28 17.64
C ARG A 161 3.49 5.11 18.37
N THR A 162 3.39 4.72 19.63
CA THR A 162 4.50 4.11 20.38
C THR A 162 4.32 2.60 20.32
N ALA A 163 5.23 1.88 19.65
CA ALA A 163 5.10 0.45 19.38
C ALA A 163 5.00 -0.39 20.65
N ASP A 164 5.70 0.00 21.71
CA ASP A 164 5.69 -0.70 22.99
C ASP A 164 4.43 -0.45 23.82
N ALA A 165 3.66 0.60 23.49
CA ALA A 165 2.35 0.81 24.10
C ALA A 165 1.29 -0.19 23.60
N ILE A 166 1.54 -0.88 22.48
CA ILE A 166 0.63 -1.85 21.89
C ILE A 166 0.85 -3.23 22.53
N ALA A 167 0.25 -3.41 23.70
CA ALA A 167 0.38 -4.63 24.50
C ALA A 167 -0.34 -5.84 23.88
N LYS A 168 -1.45 -5.61 23.16
CA LYS A 168 -2.27 -6.66 22.53
C LYS A 168 -2.42 -6.38 21.04
N PRO A 169 -1.50 -6.87 20.20
CA PRO A 169 -1.63 -6.77 18.76
C PRO A 169 -2.81 -7.59 18.24
N LEU A 170 -3.46 -7.10 17.19
CA LEU A 170 -4.44 -7.84 16.40
C LEU A 170 -3.82 -9.17 15.94
N GLN A 171 -4.50 -10.27 16.28
CA GLN A 171 -4.02 -11.63 15.95
C GLN A 171 -4.51 -12.10 14.59
N GLU A 172 -5.68 -11.62 14.16
CA GLU A 172 -6.22 -11.94 12.85
C GLU A 172 -5.55 -11.11 11.75
N PRO A 173 -5.52 -11.63 10.51
CA PRO A 173 -5.09 -10.83 9.37
C PRO A 173 -5.88 -9.52 9.29
N ALA A 174 -5.22 -8.47 8.79
CA ALA A 174 -5.89 -7.21 8.52
C ALA A 174 -7.16 -7.43 7.69
N PRO A 175 -8.30 -6.83 8.08
CA PRO A 175 -9.53 -6.88 7.29
C PRO A 175 -9.25 -6.49 5.84
N GLN A 176 -9.74 -7.30 4.91
CA GLN A 176 -9.55 -7.06 3.49
C GLN A 176 -10.82 -6.46 2.88
N PRO A 177 -10.68 -5.48 1.97
CA PRO A 177 -11.82 -5.02 1.20
C PRO A 177 -12.31 -6.16 0.29
N PRO A 178 -13.61 -6.23 -0.02
CA PRO A 178 -14.15 -7.28 -0.90
C PRO A 178 -13.54 -7.21 -2.30
N THR A 179 -13.29 -5.99 -2.78
CA THR A 179 -12.73 -5.70 -4.10
C THR A 179 -11.75 -4.53 -4.03
N VAL A 180 -10.90 -4.40 -5.05
CA VAL A 180 -9.96 -3.29 -5.20
C VAL A 180 -10.03 -2.77 -6.63
N GLN A 181 -9.85 -1.46 -6.85
CA GLN A 181 -10.02 -0.90 -8.20
C GLN A 181 -8.90 -1.30 -9.18
N TYR A 182 -7.70 -1.58 -8.65
CA TYR A 182 -6.52 -1.83 -9.47
C TYR A 182 -5.79 -3.13 -9.10
N GLU A 183 -5.28 -3.82 -10.13
CA GLU A 183 -4.43 -5.02 -9.98
C GLU A 183 -3.03 -4.70 -9.41
N GLY A 184 -2.61 -3.43 -9.48
CA GLY A 184 -1.29 -2.92 -9.05
C GLY A 184 -0.12 -3.30 -9.95
#